data_AF-A0A8S0XC34-F1
#
_entry.id   AF-A0A8S0XC34-F1
#
_cell.length_a   1.000
_cell.length_b   1.000
_cell.length_c   1.000
_cell.angle_alpha   90.00
_cell.angle_beta   90.00
_cell.angle_gamma   90.00
#
_symmetry.space_group_name_H-M   'P 1'
#
loop_
_entity.id
_entity.type
_entity.pdbx_description
1 polymer ?
#
loop_
_entity_poly.entity_id
_entity_poly.type
_entity_poly.pdbx_seq_one_letter_code
_entity_poly.pdbx_strand_id
1 'polypeptide(L)' 'MRKAGEPCILEDRICDECGECDRCELNPDKICDNCCKCLDEGADYLEVRIDDILISEEKPKPRAGRRTYRFKSRPDRQ' A
#
# COMPACT_ATOMS: atom_id res chain seq x y z
N MET A 1 2.57 13.24 11.69
CA MET A 1 2.77 12.64 13.02
C MET A 1 1.48 11.97 13.43
N ARG A 2 1.53 10.64 13.65
CA ARG A 2 0.38 9.86 14.14
C ARG A 2 0.17 10.17 15.62
N LYS A 3 -1.05 9.97 16.11
CA LYS A 3 -1.40 10.25 17.51
C LYS A 3 -1.28 8.97 18.34
N ALA A 4 -0.87 9.11 19.60
CA ALA A 4 -0.92 8.00 20.54
C ALA A 4 -2.35 7.47 20.69
N GLY A 5 -2.50 6.15 20.80
CA GLY A 5 -3.79 5.48 20.98
C GLY A 5 -4.42 4.92 19.69
N GLU A 6 -3.89 5.25 18.52
CA GLU A 6 -4.26 4.62 17.24
C GLU A 6 -3.42 3.34 16.99
N PRO A 7 -3.86 2.39 16.14
CA PRO A 7 -3.02 1.25 15.78
C PRO A 7 -1.75 1.70 15.04
N CYS A 8 -0.62 1.09 15.41
CA CYS A 8 0.66 1.31 14.75
C CYS A 8 0.63 0.76 13.31
N ILE A 9 1.32 1.42 12.39
CA ILE A 9 1.41 0.99 10.99
C ILE A 9 2.53 -0.04 10.76
N LEU A 10 3.58 -0.01 11.59
CA LEU A 10 4.73 -0.91 11.44
C LEU A 10 4.56 -2.22 12.23
N GLU A 11 3.83 -2.18 13.34
CA GLU A 11 3.72 -3.30 14.28
C GLU A 11 2.28 -3.50 14.74
N ASP A 12 1.94 -4.71 15.18
CA ASP A 12 0.63 -5.04 15.76
C ASP A 12 0.54 -4.60 17.24
N ARG A 13 0.68 -3.29 17.47
CA ARG A 13 0.55 -2.62 18.78
C ARG A 13 -0.13 -1.27 18.66
N ILE A 14 -0.52 -0.71 19.80
CA ILE A 14 -1.00 0.68 19.87
C ILE A 14 0.19 1.63 19.70
N CYS A 15 -0.01 2.68 18.89
CA CYS A 15 0.97 3.72 18.66
C CYS A 15 1.25 4.48 19.96
N ASP A 16 2.55 4.58 20.27
CA ASP A 16 3.16 5.26 21.40
C ASP A 16 3.92 6.54 20.96
N GLU A 17 3.71 6.98 19.72
CA GLU A 17 4.42 8.12 19.11
C GLU A 17 5.95 7.95 19.03
N CYS A 18 6.43 6.69 18.85
CA CYS A 18 7.87 6.40 18.69
C CYS A 18 8.56 7.14 17.53
N GLY A 19 7.80 7.54 16.49
CA GLY A 19 8.31 8.27 15.33
C GLY A 19 9.12 7.42 14.34
N GLU A 20 9.18 6.10 14.51
CA GLU A 20 9.92 5.21 13.61
C GLU A 20 9.35 5.20 12.19
N CYS A 21 8.02 5.29 12.05
CA CYS A 21 7.35 5.34 10.75
C CYS A 21 7.67 6.61 9.94
N ASP A 22 8.24 7.64 10.56
CA ASP A 22 8.67 8.87 9.90
C ASP A 22 10.16 8.82 9.48
N ARG A 23 10.90 7.76 9.82
CA ARG A 23 12.33 7.60 9.50
C ARG A 23 12.55 6.81 8.22
N CYS A 24 13.68 7.04 7.57
CA CYS A 24 14.09 6.30 6.39
C CYS A 24 14.62 4.92 6.80
N GLU A 25 14.11 3.88 6.15
CA GLU A 25 14.51 2.50 6.42
C GLU A 25 15.99 2.23 6.06
N LEU A 26 16.52 2.92 5.05
CA LEU A 26 17.94 2.82 4.67
C LEU A 26 18.88 3.65 5.55
N ASN A 27 18.37 4.71 6.17
CA ASN A 27 19.18 5.61 6.99
C ASN A 27 18.36 6.10 8.20
N PRO A 28 18.57 5.50 9.39
CA PRO A 28 17.84 5.84 10.61
C PRO A 28 17.95 7.31 11.03
N ASP A 29 19.01 8.03 10.63
CA ASP A 29 19.22 9.44 10.95
C ASP A 29 18.42 10.39 10.06
N LYS A 30 17.86 9.88 8.95
CA LYS A 30 17.12 10.67 7.96
C LYS A 30 15.60 10.54 8.18
N ILE A 31 14.89 11.67 8.24
CA ILE A 31 13.43 11.70 8.11
C ILE A 31 13.05 11.34 6.68
N CYS A 32 12.09 10.43 6.51
CA CYS A 32 11.62 9.99 5.21
C CYS A 32 11.07 11.17 4.40
N ASP A 33 11.71 11.45 3.27
CA ASP A 33 11.34 12.48 2.30
C ASP A 33 10.63 11.88 1.07
N ASN A 34 10.21 10.61 1.18
CA ASN A 34 9.59 9.84 0.10
C ASN A 34 10.45 9.77 -1.19
N CYS A 35 11.79 9.70 -1.05
CA CYS A 35 12.70 9.52 -2.19
C CYS A 35 12.64 8.12 -2.84
N CYS A 36 11.90 7.18 -2.26
CA CYS A 36 11.68 5.81 -2.75
C CYS A 36 12.94 4.94 -2.98
N LYS A 37 14.11 5.37 -2.51
CA LYS A 37 15.36 4.58 -2.63
C LYS A 37 15.31 3.24 -1.89
N CYS A 38 14.52 3.14 -0.82
CA CYS A 38 14.27 1.88 -0.11
C CYS A 38 13.45 0.87 -0.93
N LEU A 39 12.84 1.31 -2.03
CA LEU A 39 12.08 0.47 -2.97
C LEU A 39 12.86 0.20 -4.27
N ASP A 40 14.05 0.80 -4.42
CA ASP A 40 14.86 0.68 -5.63
C ASP A 40 15.62 -0.64 -5.61
N GLU A 41 15.07 -1.65 -6.29
CA GLU A 41 15.69 -2.96 -6.46
C GLU A 41 16.61 -3.01 -7.70
N GLY A 42 16.89 -1.87 -8.34
CA GLY A 42 17.72 -1.79 -9.53
C GLY A 42 17.02 -2.27 -10.81
N ALA A 43 15.68 -2.36 -10.79
CA ALA A 43 14.86 -2.70 -11.95
C ALA A 43 13.89 -1.56 -12.27
N ASP A 44 13.67 -1.30 -13.57
CA ASP A 44 12.73 -0.27 -14.03
C ASP A 44 11.27 -0.60 -13.68
N TYR A 45 10.97 -1.87 -13.41
CA TYR A 45 9.67 -2.35 -12.98
C TYR A 45 9.83 -3.53 -12.02
N LEU A 46 8.90 -3.63 -11.07
CA LEU A 46 8.72 -4.81 -10.23
C LEU A 46 7.57 -5.64 -10.81
N GLU A 47 7.73 -6.95 -10.90
CA GLU A 47 6.67 -7.86 -11.33
C GLU A 47 6.06 -8.60 -10.13
N VAL A 48 4.72 -8.68 -10.11
CA VAL A 48 3.99 -9.63 -9.27
C VAL A 48 3.33 -10.62 -10.21
N ARG A 49 3.89 -11.83 -10.29
CA ARG A 49 3.33 -12.91 -11.11
C ARG A 49 2.10 -13.48 -10.42
N ILE A 50 1.01 -13.59 -11.18
CA ILE A 50 -0.20 -14.28 -10.75
C ILE A 50 -0.19 -15.64 -11.44
N ASP A 51 -0.04 -16.71 -10.66
CA ASP A 51 -0.04 -18.06 -11.22
C ASP A 51 -1.45 -18.51 -11.62
N ASP A 52 -2.45 -18.27 -10.76
CA ASP A 52 -3.84 -18.66 -11.00
C ASP A 52 -4.85 -17.66 -10.40
N ILE A 53 -6.04 -17.58 -10.99
CA ILE A 53 -7.18 -16.82 -10.46
C ILE A 53 -8.27 -17.81 -10.02
N LEU A 54 -8.45 -17.94 -8.71
CA LEU A 54 -9.51 -18.77 -8.14
C LEU A 54 -10.83 -18.01 -8.13
N ILE A 55 -11.82 -18.51 -8.89
CA ILE A 55 -13.19 -17.95 -8.91
C ILE A 55 -14.06 -18.81 -7.99
N SER A 56 -14.57 -18.23 -6.90
CA SER A 56 -15.61 -18.87 -6.09
C SER A 56 -16.99 -18.60 -6.68
N GLU A 57 -17.87 -19.61 -6.71
CA GLU A 57 -19.29 -19.43 -7.08
C GLU A 57 -20.09 -18.67 -6.01
N GLU A 58 -19.54 -18.53 -4.80
CA GLU A 58 -20.11 -17.69 -3.77
C GLU A 58 -20.05 -16.22 -4.18
N LYS A 59 -21.23 -15.58 -4.23
CA LYS A 59 -21.33 -14.13 -4.48
C LYS A 59 -20.48 -13.40 -3.43
N PRO A 60 -19.52 -12.55 -3.83
CA PRO A 60 -18.71 -11.81 -2.87
C PRO A 60 -19.63 -10.97 -1.99
N LYS A 61 -19.52 -11.12 -0.66
CA LYS A 61 -20.26 -10.27 0.28
C LYS A 61 -19.91 -8.81 -0.04
N PRO A 62 -20.92 -7.92 -0.14
CA PRO A 62 -20.67 -6.52 -0.41
C PRO A 62 -19.74 -5.98 0.68
N ARG A 63 -18.50 -5.64 0.32
CA ARG A 63 -17.58 -4.95 1.23
C ARG A 63 -18.11 -3.52 1.38
N ALA A 64 -18.62 -3.19 2.57
CA ALA A 64 -19.05 -1.85 2.88
C ALA A 64 -17.90 -0.86 2.57
N GLY A 65 -18.12 0.07 1.64
CA GLY A 65 -17.21 1.19 1.38
C GLY A 65 -16.27 1.11 0.16
N ARG A 66 -16.34 0.10 -0.73
CA ARG A 66 -15.57 0.18 -1.99
C ARG A 66 -16.33 0.95 -3.06
N ARG A 67 -15.75 2.06 -3.54
CA ARG A 67 -16.11 2.66 -4.83
C ARG A 67 -15.89 1.60 -5.91
N THR A 68 -16.95 1.17 -6.58
CA THR A 68 -16.84 0.30 -7.75
C THR A 68 -16.11 1.10 -8.83
N TYR A 69 -14.92 0.66 -9.21
CA TYR A 69 -14.23 1.26 -10.35
C TYR A 69 -15.00 0.83 -11.61
N ARG A 70 -15.96 1.65 -12.03
CA ARG A 70 -16.64 1.48 -13.32
C ARG A 70 -15.62 1.83 -14.39
N PHE A 71 -15.06 0.82 -15.05
CA PHE A 71 -14.30 1.00 -16.28
C PHE A 71 -15.23 1.67 -17.29
N LYS A 72 -15.15 3.00 -17.40
CA LYS A 72 -15.79 3.72 -18.50
C LYS A 72 -15.03 3.27 -19.74
N SER A 73 -15.70 2.56 -20.64
CA SER A 73 -15.21 2.23 -21.97
C SER A 73 -14.60 3.50 -22.56
N ARG A 74 -13.29 3.53 -22.71
CA ARG A 74 -12.61 4.60 -23.43
C ARG A 74 -13.08 4.49 -24.89
N PRO A 75 -13.65 5.54 -25.50
CA PRO A 75 -13.92 5.50 -26.93
C PRO A 75 -12.59 5.42 -27.68
N ASP A 76 -12.56 4.59 -28.74
CA ASP A 76 -11.43 4.43 -29.64
C ASP A 76 -10.86 5.79 -30.04
N ARG A 77 -9.56 5.97 -29.74
CA ARG A 77 -8.81 7.14 -30.18
C ARG A 77 -8.33 6.83 -31.60
N GLN A 78 -8.98 7.44 -32.60
CA GLN A 78 -8.47 7.55 -33.98
C GLN A 78 -7.16 8.31 -34.02
#